data_AF-C5BHM5-F1
#
_entry.id   AF-C5BHM5-F1
#
_cell.length_a   1.000
_cell.length_b   1.000
_cell.length_c   1.000
_cell.angle_alpha   90.00
_cell.angle_beta   90.00
_cell.angle_gamma   90.00
#
_symmetry.space_group_name_H-M   'P 1'
#
loop_
_entity.id
_entity.type
_entity.pdbx_description
1 polymer ?
#
loop_
_entity_poly.entity_id
_entity_poly.type
_entity_poly.pdbx_seq_one_letter_code
_entity_poly.pdbx_strand_id
1 'polypeptide(L)'
;MRNQENQPEGHEVTLSELLEAHRPLNTVYVMRTAQKELWYAPDEQEARQRWSEWYRQSQESGIKVPKQFADKLKGYVSGIIASAQHHLNTKG
;
A
#
# COMPACT_ATOMS: atom_id res chain seq x y z
N MET A 1 -11.94 -2.45 57.93
CA MET A 1 -10.70 -3.08 57.43
C MET A 1 -11.04 -3.58 56.02
N ARG A 2 -10.68 -2.88 54.93
CA ARG A 2 -9.42 -2.91 54.14
C ARG A 2 -8.98 -4.29 53.63
N ASN A 3 -9.20 -4.54 52.33
CA ASN A 3 -8.24 -4.94 51.27
C ASN A 3 -9.02 -4.87 49.93
N GLN A 4 -8.85 -3.93 48.99
CA GLN A 4 -7.67 -3.48 48.22
C GLN A 4 -7.21 -4.52 47.15
N GLU A 5 -7.07 -4.03 45.91
CA GLU A 5 -6.45 -4.64 44.71
C GLU A 5 -7.36 -5.62 43.94
N ASN A 6 -7.91 -5.26 42.76
CA ASN A 6 -7.13 -5.07 41.55
C ASN A 6 -7.94 -4.24 40.51
N GLN A 7 -7.72 -2.92 40.44
CA GLN A 7 -8.01 -2.17 39.21
C GLN A 7 -6.86 -2.46 38.25
N PRO A 8 -7.07 -2.91 37.01
CA PRO A 8 -6.02 -2.78 36.01
C PRO A 8 -5.85 -1.29 35.73
N GLU A 9 -4.80 -0.77 36.34
CA GLU A 9 -4.27 0.56 36.13
C GLU A 9 -3.83 0.70 34.67
N GLY A 10 -4.18 1.81 34.04
CA GLY A 10 -3.41 2.43 32.97
C GLY A 10 -3.13 1.60 31.72
N HIS A 11 -4.05 1.64 30.76
CA HIS A 11 -3.62 1.72 29.37
C HIS A 11 -4.65 2.56 28.60
N GLU A 12 -4.56 3.88 28.73
CA GLU A 12 -5.05 4.77 27.68
C GLU A 12 -4.20 4.47 26.45
N VAL A 13 -4.64 3.48 25.65
CA VAL A 13 -4.07 3.25 24.34
C VAL A 13 -4.16 4.59 23.62
N THR A 14 -3.00 5.21 23.38
CA THR A 14 -3.00 6.53 22.77
C THR A 14 -3.49 6.41 21.34
N LEU A 15 -4.11 7.47 20.82
CA LEU A 15 -4.47 7.53 19.40
C LEU A 15 -3.25 7.22 18.51
N SER A 16 -2.05 7.63 18.95
CA SER A 16 -0.77 7.34 18.33
C SER A 16 -0.48 5.84 18.24
N GLU A 17 -0.61 5.09 19.34
CA GLU A 17 -0.38 3.64 19.35
C GLU A 17 -1.38 2.88 18.47
N LEU A 18 -2.66 3.28 18.49
CA LEU A 18 -3.67 2.73 17.58
C LEU A 18 -3.32 3.02 16.10
N LEU A 19 -2.91 4.25 15.80
CA LEU A 19 -2.51 4.64 14.44
C LEU A 19 -1.24 3.90 14.00
N GLU A 20 -0.28 3.67 14.88
CA GLU A 20 0.93 2.90 14.59
C GLU A 20 0.65 1.41 14.36
N ALA A 21 -0.22 0.80 15.17
CA ALA A 21 -0.66 -0.57 14.98
C ALA A 21 -1.44 -0.76 13.66
N HIS A 22 -2.19 0.26 13.24
CA HIS A 22 -2.98 0.24 12.00
C HIS A 22 -2.20 0.72 10.77
N ARG A 23 -1.03 1.36 10.95
CA ARG A 23 -0.19 1.89 9.87
C ARG A 23 0.14 0.82 8.83
N PRO A 24 0.56 -0.41 9.18
CA PRO A 24 0.85 -1.45 8.19
C PRO A 24 -0.37 -1.82 7.32
N LEU A 25 -1.55 -1.94 7.93
CA LEU A 25 -2.79 -2.26 7.23
C LEU A 25 -3.21 -1.12 6.28
N ASN A 26 -3.14 0.12 6.76
CA ASN A 26 -3.42 1.30 5.94
C ASN A 26 -2.46 1.41 4.76
N THR A 27 -1.16 1.21 4.98
CA THR A 27 -0.16 1.25 3.89
C THR A 27 -0.41 0.15 2.88
N VAL A 28 -0.72 -1.07 3.30
CA VAL A 28 -1.08 -2.18 2.39
C VAL A 28 -2.32 -1.85 1.56
N TYR A 29 -3.35 -1.23 2.17
CA TYR A 29 -4.57 -0.85 1.46
C TYR A 29 -4.32 0.25 0.41
N VAL A 30 -3.57 1.30 0.78
CA VAL A 30 -3.18 2.37 -0.14
C VAL A 30 -2.38 1.81 -1.31
N MET A 31 -1.43 0.91 -1.05
CA MET A 31 -0.59 0.30 -2.09
C MET A 31 -1.36 -0.63 -3.02
N ARG A 32 -2.34 -1.38 -2.50
CA ARG A 32 -3.28 -2.17 -3.30
C ARG A 32 -4.14 -1.29 -4.21
N THR A 33 -4.57 -0.13 -3.71
CA THR A 33 -5.34 0.83 -4.50
C THR A 33 -4.47 1.46 -5.58
N ALA A 34 -3.28 1.95 -5.22
CA ALA A 34 -2.33 2.52 -6.16
C ALA A 34 -1.86 1.52 -7.23
N GLN A 35 -1.82 0.22 -6.92
CA GLN A 35 -1.57 -0.81 -7.93
C GLN A 35 -2.61 -0.79 -9.05
N LYS A 36 -3.89 -0.60 -8.73
CA LYS A 36 -4.96 -0.58 -9.75
C LYS A 36 -4.73 0.57 -10.72
N GLU A 37 -4.34 1.74 -10.21
CA GLU A 37 -4.05 2.94 -11.00
C GLU A 37 -2.90 2.77 -12.00
N LEU A 38 -2.00 1.79 -11.79
CA LEU A 38 -0.95 1.45 -12.76
C LEU A 38 -1.52 0.91 -14.06
N TRP A 39 -2.62 0.14 -13.99
CA TRP A 39 -3.24 -0.50 -15.15
C TRP A 39 -4.09 0.45 -15.99
N TYR A 40 -4.47 1.60 -15.42
CA TYR A 40 -5.31 2.63 -16.05
C TYR A 40 -4.51 3.86 -16.49
N ALA A 41 -3.18 3.74 -16.62
CA ALA A 41 -2.37 4.83 -17.14
C ALA A 41 -2.77 5.19 -18.59
N PRO A 42 -2.86 6.48 -18.95
CA PRO A 42 -3.29 6.96 -20.27
C PRO A 42 -2.28 6.67 -21.39
N ASP A 43 -1.02 6.41 -21.05
CA ASP A 43 0.02 6.06 -22.00
C ASP A 43 1.17 5.33 -21.29
N GLU A 44 2.06 4.74 -22.09
CA GLU A 44 3.20 3.97 -21.57
C GLU A 44 4.19 4.81 -20.77
N GLN A 45 4.32 6.11 -21.07
CA GLN A 45 5.24 6.98 -20.36
C GLN A 45 4.72 7.23 -18.93
N GLU A 46 3.43 7.55 -18.81
CA GLU A 46 2.74 7.70 -17.53
C GLU A 46 2.72 6.37 -16.76
N ALA A 47 2.51 5.23 -17.43
CA ALA A 47 2.59 3.90 -16.81
C ALA A 47 3.98 3.62 -16.20
N ARG A 48 5.06 3.98 -16.92
CA ARG A 48 6.44 3.84 -16.45
C ARG A 48 6.71 4.74 -15.24
N GLN A 49 6.25 5.99 -15.28
CA GLN A 49 6.43 6.93 -14.17
C GLN A 49 5.71 6.45 -12.92
N ARG A 50 4.42 6.09 -13.04
CA ARG A 50 3.63 5.57 -11.92
C ARG A 50 4.21 4.27 -11.38
N TRP A 51 4.68 3.38 -12.25
CA TRP A 51 5.36 2.16 -11.82
C TRP A 51 6.61 2.47 -10.98
N SER A 52 7.48 3.35 -11.48
CA SER A 52 8.72 3.72 -10.81
C SER A 52 8.46 4.31 -9.42
N GLU A 53 7.48 5.21 -9.35
CA GLU A 53 7.11 5.86 -8.09
C GLU A 53 6.47 4.86 -7.10
N TRP A 54 5.53 4.04 -7.57
CA TRP A 54 4.89 3.02 -6.74
C TRP A 54 5.91 1.98 -6.21
N TYR A 55 6.85 1.56 -7.06
CA TYR A 55 7.91 0.64 -6.67
C TYR A 55 8.81 1.27 -5.60
N ARG A 56 9.22 2.53 -5.80
CA ARG A 56 10.02 3.28 -4.83
C ARG A 56 9.31 3.39 -3.47
N GLN A 57 8.05 3.84 -3.46
CA GLN A 57 7.26 3.95 -2.23
C GLN A 57 7.08 2.60 -1.53
N SER A 58 6.91 1.52 -2.30
CA SER A 58 6.85 0.15 -1.77
C SER A 58 8.13 -0.23 -1.04
N GLN A 59 9.30 0.11 -1.60
CA GLN A 59 10.61 -0.14 -1.00
C GLN A 59 10.89 0.75 0.22
N GLU A 60 10.44 2.00 0.22
CA GLU A 60 10.63 2.96 1.31
C GLU A 60 9.67 2.73 2.49
N SER A 61 8.57 2.01 2.30
CA SER A 61 7.53 1.83 3.33
C SER A 61 7.95 1.14 4.64
N GLY A 62 9.11 0.49 4.66
CA GLY A 62 9.56 -0.31 5.82
C GLY A 62 8.74 -1.58 6.09
N ILE A 63 7.66 -1.83 5.35
CA ILE A 63 6.77 -2.98 5.56
C ILE A 63 7.15 -4.12 4.61
N LYS A 64 7.31 -5.34 5.15
CA LYS A 64 7.75 -6.51 4.37
C LYS A 64 6.78 -6.90 3.24
N VAL A 65 5.48 -6.81 3.49
CA VAL A 65 4.44 -7.29 2.56
C VAL A 65 4.45 -6.51 1.23
N PRO A 66 4.37 -5.16 1.21
CA PRO A 66 4.45 -4.42 -0.03
C PRO A 66 5.77 -4.56 -0.79
N LYS A 67 6.90 -4.65 -0.09
CA LYS A 67 8.21 -4.86 -0.71
C LYS A 67 8.23 -6.16 -1.51
N GLN A 68 7.88 -7.27 -0.86
CA GLN A 68 7.81 -8.59 -1.51
C GLN A 68 6.84 -8.61 -2.69
N PHE A 69 5.74 -7.87 -2.58
CA PHE A 69 4.77 -7.75 -3.66
C PHE A 69 5.32 -6.96 -4.85
N ALA A 70 5.96 -5.82 -4.60
CA ALA A 70 6.60 -5.01 -5.62
C ALA A 70 7.74 -5.77 -6.33
N ASP A 71 8.55 -6.52 -5.60
CA ASP A 71 9.61 -7.37 -6.15
C ASP A 71 9.06 -8.45 -7.09
N LYS A 72 7.95 -9.11 -6.70
CA LYS A 72 7.27 -10.08 -7.57
C LYS A 72 6.69 -9.41 -8.82
N LEU A 73 6.09 -8.23 -8.65
CA LEU A 73 5.43 -7.51 -9.73
C LEU A 73 6.43 -6.92 -10.73
N LYS A 74 7.68 -6.68 -10.32
CA LYS A 74 8.78 -6.22 -11.19
C LYS A 74 8.97 -7.07 -12.44
N GLY A 75 8.75 -8.39 -12.34
CA GLY A 75 8.83 -9.31 -13.49
C GLY A 75 7.76 -9.09 -14.56
N TYR A 76 6.68 -8.38 -14.23
CA TYR A 76 5.51 -8.17 -15.10
C TYR A 76 5.38 -6.72 -15.59
N VAL A 77 6.38 -5.87 -15.32
CA VAL A 77 6.35 -4.43 -15.61
C VAL A 77 6.09 -4.13 -17.08
N SER A 78 6.69 -4.91 -17.98
CA SER A 78 6.46 -4.77 -19.41
C SER A 78 4.98 -4.98 -19.78
N GLY A 79 4.28 -5.90 -19.11
CA GLY A 79 2.85 -6.14 -19.32
C GLY A 79 1.97 -5.04 -18.73
N ILE A 80 2.36 -4.46 -17.59
CA ILE A 80 1.67 -3.31 -16.98
C ILE A 80 1.81 -2.08 -17.88
N ILE A 81 3.00 -1.82 -18.41
CA ILE A 81 3.21 -0.70 -19.34
C ILE A 81 2.41 -0.92 -20.63
N ALA A 82 2.45 -2.14 -21.18
CA ALA A 82 1.68 -2.48 -22.37
C ALA A 82 0.16 -2.36 -22.17
N SER A 83 -0.35 -2.53 -20.94
CA SER A 83 -1.79 -2.36 -20.68
C SER A 83 -2.27 -0.93 -20.90
N ALA A 84 -1.39 0.08 -20.82
CA ALA A 84 -1.74 1.47 -21.14
C ALA A 84 -2.10 1.66 -22.63
N GLN A 85 -1.53 0.85 -23.53
CA GLN A 85 -1.89 0.87 -24.95
C GLN A 85 -3.27 0.24 -25.20
N HIS A 86 -3.60 -0.79 -24.43
CA HIS A 86 -4.91 -1.41 -24.42
C HIS A 86 -5.78 -0.76 -23.36
N HIS A 87 -6.15 0.51 -23.58
CA HIS A 87 -7.28 1.07 -22.84
C HIS A 87 -8.40 0.04 -22.92
N LEU A 88 -8.82 -0.47 -21.75
CA LEU A 88 -10.15 -1.06 -21.64
C LEU A 88 -11.07 0.06 -22.08
N ASN A 89 -11.45 0.01 -23.36
CA ASN A 89 -12.38 0.91 -24.01
C ASN A 89 -13.72 0.69 -23.32
N THR A 90 -13.93 1.25 -22.14
CA THR A 90 -15.23 1.77 -21.75
C THR A 90 -15.41 3.10 -22.47
N LYS A 91 -15.52 3.02 -23.80
CA LYS A 91 -16.39 3.93 -24.53
C LYS A 91 -17.77 3.29 -24.51
N GLY A 92 -18.70 3.97 -23.84
CA GLY A 92 -20.08 3.55 -23.63
C GLY A 92 -20.60 4.16 -22.35
#